data_AF-A0A2S7C4R9-F1
#
_entry.id   AF-A0A2S7C4R9-F1
#
_cell.length_a   1.000
_cell.length_b   1.000
_cell.length_c   1.000
_cell.angle_alpha   90.00
_cell.angle_beta   90.00
_cell.angle_gamma   90.00
#
_symmetry.space_group_name_H-M   'P 1'
#
loop_
_entity.id
_entity.type
_entity.pdbx_description
1 polymer ?
#
loop_
_entity_poly.entity_id
_entity_poly.type
_entity_poly.pdbx_seq_one_letter_code
_entity_poly.pdbx_strand_id
1 'polypeptide(L)'
;MNTPSLRARASYVLVAVALLLIEVAIAAGWIGGAWVRGSLGDVLAVALVYCGLRGVFGCPPRWACLLAIGIGCAIEGLQAIHLADRLGLRPGGAASIALGNTATLHDVLMYAIGGVMSFGCDALLRPRRHATPAAPLVD
;
A
#
# COMPACT_ATOMS: atom_id res chain seq x y z
N MET A 1 -20.11 -9.72 -7.86
CA MET A 1 -18.80 -9.32 -7.29
C MET A 1 -17.74 -9.68 -8.32
N ASN A 2 -17.12 -8.69 -8.98
CA ASN A 2 -16.19 -8.96 -10.08
C ASN A 2 -14.78 -9.14 -9.50
N THR A 3 -14.39 -10.39 -9.27
CA THR A 3 -13.00 -10.73 -8.93
C THR A 3 -12.11 -10.46 -10.15
N PRO A 4 -10.91 -9.88 -9.96
CA PRO A 4 -9.96 -9.69 -11.04
C PRO A 4 -9.52 -11.03 -11.64
N SER A 5 -9.28 -11.07 -12.95
CA SER A 5 -8.82 -12.27 -13.65
C SER A 5 -7.47 -12.76 -13.11
N LEU A 6 -7.17 -14.07 -13.25
CA LEU A 6 -5.95 -14.68 -12.68
C LEU A 6 -4.66 -13.97 -13.13
N ARG A 7 -4.62 -13.49 -14.39
CA ARG A 7 -3.49 -12.73 -14.94
C ARG A 7 -3.32 -11.36 -14.27
N ALA A 8 -4.42 -10.65 -14.01
CA ALA A 8 -4.37 -9.37 -13.31
C ALA A 8 -3.93 -9.54 -11.85
N ARG A 9 -4.37 -10.62 -11.19
CA ARG A 9 -3.90 -10.99 -9.84
C ARG A 9 -2.40 -11.27 -9.83
N ALA A 10 -1.91 -12.02 -10.81
CA ALA A 10 -0.47 -12.30 -10.96
C ALA A 10 0.35 -11.02 -11.14
N SER A 11 -0.12 -10.05 -11.94
CA SER A 11 0.56 -8.75 -12.05
C SER A 11 0.57 -7.96 -10.74
N TYR A 12 -0.51 -7.98 -9.95
CA TYR A 12 -0.52 -7.32 -8.64
C TYR A 12 0.44 -7.99 -7.65
N VAL A 13 0.52 -9.32 -7.66
CA VAL A 13 1.49 -10.05 -6.84
C VAL A 13 2.92 -9.73 -7.28
N LEU A 14 3.19 -9.68 -8.58
CA LEU A 14 4.52 -9.33 -9.11
C LEU A 14 4.93 -7.92 -8.67
N VAL A 15 4.02 -6.94 -8.76
CA VAL A 15 4.25 -5.58 -8.28
C VAL A 15 4.46 -5.56 -6.76
N ALA A 16 3.67 -6.31 -5.99
CA ALA A 16 3.85 -6.41 -4.54
C ALA A 16 5.23 -6.98 -4.18
N VAL A 17 5.69 -8.01 -4.89
CA VAL A 17 7.03 -8.58 -4.70
C VAL A 17 8.12 -7.57 -5.07
N ALA A 18 7.98 -6.84 -6.17
CA ALA A 18 8.93 -5.79 -6.54
C ALA A 18 9.00 -4.68 -5.48
N LEU A 19 7.84 -4.22 -4.98
CA LEU A 19 7.75 -3.26 -3.89
C LEU A 19 8.40 -3.80 -2.61
N LEU A 20 8.21 -5.08 -2.28
CA LEU A 20 8.82 -5.71 -1.11
C LEU A 20 10.35 -5.71 -1.21
N LEU A 21 10.88 -6.00 -2.39
CA LEU A 21 12.33 -5.99 -2.62
C LEU A 21 12.90 -4.57 -2.50
N ILE A 22 12.17 -3.56 -3.01
CA ILE A 22 12.54 -2.16 -2.85
C ILE A 22 12.53 -1.75 -1.38
N GLU A 23 11.49 -2.09 -0.63
CA GLU A 23 11.39 -1.88 0.82
C GLU A 23 12.58 -2.51 1.56
N VAL A 24 12.91 -3.76 1.24
CA VAL A 24 14.06 -4.46 1.84
C VAL A 24 15.37 -3.76 1.49
N ALA A 25 15.54 -3.28 0.25
CA ALA A 25 16.73 -2.56 -0.16
C ALA A 25 16.86 -1.19 0.53
N ILE A 26 15.75 -0.47 0.72
CA ILE A 26 15.69 0.79 1.48
C ILE A 26 16.00 0.53 2.96
N ALA A 27 15.39 -0.51 3.56
CA ALA A 27 15.62 -0.89 4.95
C ALA A 27 17.06 -1.37 5.20
N ALA A 28 17.67 -2.05 4.23
CA ALA A 28 19.08 -2.44 4.25
C ALA A 28 20.05 -1.26 4.05
N GLY A 29 19.54 -0.06 3.75
CA GLY A 29 20.34 1.14 3.53
C GLY A 29 21.06 1.17 2.18
N TRP A 30 20.67 0.32 1.23
CA TRP A 30 21.25 0.31 -0.12
C TRP A 30 20.71 1.46 -0.97
N ILE A 31 19.50 1.95 -0.65
CA ILE A 31 18.80 2.98 -1.42
C ILE A 31 18.29 4.07 -0.47
N GLY A 32 18.77 5.30 -0.67
CA GLY A 32 18.27 6.47 0.03
C GLY A 32 18.79 6.65 1.45
N GLY A 33 18.53 7.84 2.01
CA GLY A 33 18.88 8.18 3.40
C GLY A 33 17.76 7.88 4.39
N ALA A 34 17.95 8.25 5.66
CA ALA A 34 16.96 8.04 6.73
C ALA A 34 15.56 8.58 6.40
N TRP A 35 15.47 9.64 5.60
CA TRP A 35 14.21 10.21 5.11
C TRP A 35 13.47 9.31 4.11
N VAL A 36 14.20 8.69 3.18
CA VAL A 36 13.63 7.75 2.20
C VAL A 36 13.10 6.52 2.92
N ARG A 37 13.82 6.04 3.94
CA ARG A 37 13.41 4.90 4.76
C ARG A 37 12.15 5.15 5.58
N GLY A 38 11.92 6.39 6.03
CA GLY A 38 10.68 6.76 6.72
C GLY A 38 9.58 7.05 5.72
N SER A 39 9.56 8.28 5.21
CA SER A 39 8.40 8.81 4.47
C SER A 39 8.14 8.13 3.12
N LEU A 40 9.19 7.76 2.37
CA LEU A 40 8.99 7.04 1.10
C LEU A 40 8.64 5.56 1.35
N GLY A 41 9.25 4.97 2.38
CA GLY A 41 8.94 3.62 2.85
C GLY A 41 7.47 3.45 3.22
N ASP A 42 6.90 4.41 3.95
CA ASP A 42 5.49 4.38 4.36
C ASP A 42 4.52 4.40 3.16
N VAL A 43 4.82 5.21 2.14
CA VAL A 43 4.03 5.25 0.89
C VAL A 43 4.14 3.91 0.14
N LEU A 44 5.34 3.35 0.06
CA LEU A 44 5.61 2.06 -0.59
C LEU A 44 4.96 0.90 0.17
N ALA A 45 4.94 0.93 1.50
CA ALA A 45 4.29 -0.05 2.35
C ALA A 45 2.77 -0.06 2.12
N VAL A 46 2.12 1.11 2.03
CA VAL A 46 0.69 1.20 1.68
C VAL A 46 0.42 0.68 0.28
N ALA A 47 1.27 1.00 -0.70
CA ALA A 47 1.15 0.46 -2.05
C ALA A 47 1.32 -1.07 -2.07
N LEU A 48 2.26 -1.61 -1.29
CA LEU A 48 2.51 -3.04 -1.15
C LEU A 48 1.31 -3.76 -0.53
N VAL A 49 0.73 -3.22 0.55
CA VAL A 49 -0.46 -3.77 1.19
C VAL A 49 -1.64 -3.75 0.22
N TYR A 50 -1.84 -2.65 -0.50
CA TYR A 50 -2.89 -2.54 -1.51
C TYR A 50 -2.73 -3.59 -2.62
N CYS A 51 -1.52 -3.71 -3.19
CA CYS A 51 -1.21 -4.68 -4.24
C CYS A 51 -1.33 -6.12 -3.73
N GLY A 52 -0.87 -6.42 -2.51
CA GLY A 52 -1.01 -7.73 -1.86
C GLY A 52 -2.48 -8.11 -1.65
N LEU A 53 -3.29 -7.20 -1.13
CA LEU A 53 -4.74 -7.42 -0.94
C LEU A 53 -5.46 -7.70 -2.27
N ARG A 54 -5.08 -7.03 -3.35
CA ARG A 54 -5.66 -7.27 -4.68
C ARG A 54 -5.14 -8.53 -5.36
N GLY A 55 -3.85 -8.81 -5.23
CA GLY A 55 -3.22 -10.00 -5.82
C GLY A 55 -3.69 -11.28 -5.14
N VAL A 56 -3.56 -11.34 -3.82
CA VAL A 56 -3.82 -12.54 -3.02
C VAL A 56 -5.32 -12.73 -2.81
N PHE A 57 -6.04 -11.71 -2.33
CA PHE A 57 -7.44 -11.86 -1.93
C PHE A 57 -8.45 -11.43 -2.99
N GLY A 58 -8.00 -10.79 -4.08
CA GLY A 58 -8.91 -10.27 -5.11
C GLY A 58 -9.86 -9.20 -4.57
N CYS A 59 -9.46 -8.49 -3.51
CA CYS A 59 -10.29 -7.52 -2.83
C CYS A 59 -10.74 -6.38 -3.77
N PRO A 60 -11.95 -5.83 -3.58
CA PRO A 60 -12.38 -4.64 -4.29
C PRO A 60 -11.43 -3.46 -4.00
N PRO A 61 -11.15 -2.60 -4.98
CA PRO A 61 -10.16 -1.51 -4.83
C PRO A 61 -10.49 -0.56 -3.68
N ARG A 62 -11.78 -0.28 -3.43
CA ARG A 62 -12.22 0.51 -2.28
C ARG A 62 -11.83 -0.10 -0.93
N TRP A 63 -11.96 -1.43 -0.80
CA TRP A 63 -11.65 -2.14 0.44
C TRP A 63 -10.15 -2.30 0.62
N ALA A 64 -9.42 -2.57 -0.48
CA ALA A 64 -7.97 -2.61 -0.45
C ALA A 64 -7.37 -1.25 -0.04
N CYS A 65 -7.92 -0.14 -0.55
CA CYS A 65 -7.49 1.20 -0.18
C CYS A 65 -7.78 1.52 1.29
N LEU A 66 -9.01 1.26 1.76
CA LEU A 66 -9.38 1.47 3.16
C LEU A 66 -8.54 0.63 4.13
N LEU A 67 -8.27 -0.63 3.79
CA LEU A 67 -7.42 -1.51 4.60
C LEU A 67 -5.97 -1.03 4.61
N ALA A 68 -5.42 -0.61 3.47
CA ALA A 68 -4.05 -0.13 3.40
C ALA A 68 -3.86 1.16 4.22
N ILE A 69 -4.78 2.12 4.09
CA ILE A 69 -4.78 3.35 4.92
C ILE A 69 -4.98 2.99 6.40
N GLY A 70 -5.94 2.12 6.71
CA GLY A 70 -6.23 1.70 8.08
C GLY A 70 -5.04 1.00 8.75
N ILE A 71 -4.28 0.19 8.00
CA ILE A 71 -3.05 -0.44 8.48
C ILE A 71 -1.98 0.63 8.74
N GLY A 72 -1.81 1.61 7.85
CA GLY A 72 -0.90 2.75 8.07
C GLY A 72 -1.24 3.53 9.35
N CYS A 73 -2.50 3.93 9.52
CA CYS A 73 -2.97 4.62 10.73
C CYS A 73 -2.81 3.76 12.00
N ALA A 74 -3.00 2.44 11.89
CA ALA A 74 -2.78 1.54 13.02
C ALA A 74 -1.30 1.50 13.40
N ILE A 75 -0.38 1.39 12.43
CA ILE A 75 1.07 1.42 12.67
C ILE A 75 1.48 2.75 13.31
N GLU A 76 0.96 3.89 12.84
CA GLU A 76 1.15 5.19 13.50
C GLU A 76 0.60 5.21 14.93
N GLY A 77 -0.57 4.60 15.18
CA GLY A 77 -1.11 4.45 16.52
C GLY A 77 -0.16 3.66 17.44
N LEU A 78 0.47 2.60 16.90
CA LEU A 78 1.50 1.83 17.61
C LEU A 78 2.78 2.65 17.86
N GLN A 79 3.17 3.52 16.92
CA GLN A 79 4.28 4.46 17.06
C GLN A 79 4.00 5.52 18.13
N ALA A 80 2.80 6.11 18.13
CA ALA A 80 2.41 7.18 19.05
C ALA A 80 2.47 6.72 20.52
N ILE A 81 2.12 5.46 20.79
CA ILE A 81 2.23 4.87 22.14
C ILE A 81 3.64 4.40 22.49
N HIS A 82 4.63 4.64 21.61
CA HIS A 82 6.01 4.18 21.72
C HIS A 82 6.07 2.67 21.98
N LEU A 83 5.26 1.89 21.25
CA LEU A 83 5.16 0.45 21.50
C LEU A 83 6.49 -0.26 21.31
N ALA A 84 7.33 0.22 20.38
CA ALA A 84 8.67 -0.31 20.17
C ALA A 84 9.53 -0.24 21.45
N ASP A 85 9.48 0.90 22.15
CA ASP A 85 10.17 1.10 23.42
C ASP A 85 9.55 0.23 24.53
N ARG A 86 8.22 0.12 24.57
CA ARG A 86 7.50 -0.72 25.56
C ARG A 86 7.75 -2.21 25.38
N LEU A 87 7.96 -2.66 24.14
CA LEU A 87 8.31 -4.04 23.81
C LEU A 87 9.81 -4.34 24.02
N GLY A 88 10.60 -3.35 24.44
CA GLY A 88 12.04 -3.50 24.62
C GLY A 88 12.77 -3.79 23.30
N LEU A 89 12.19 -3.37 22.16
CA LEU A 89 12.85 -3.53 20.89
C LEU A 89 14.15 -2.73 20.90
N ARG A 90 15.24 -3.37 20.46
CA ARG A 90 16.54 -2.72 20.42
C ARG A 90 16.45 -1.42 19.60
N PRO A 91 16.80 -0.26 20.18
CA PRO A 91 16.86 1.00 19.45
C PRO A 91 17.78 0.84 18.23
N GLY A 92 17.27 1.12 17.03
CA GLY A 92 18.01 0.93 15.78
C GLY A 92 18.04 -0.52 15.25
N GLY A 93 17.34 -1.46 15.88
CA GLY A 93 17.08 -2.78 15.31
C GLY A 93 16.04 -2.70 14.17
N ALA A 94 16.06 -3.67 13.25
CA ALA A 94 15.15 -3.70 12.10
C ALA A 94 13.67 -3.57 12.51
N ALA A 95 13.26 -4.21 13.60
CA ALA A 95 11.89 -4.13 14.12
C ALA A 95 11.55 -2.76 14.72
N SER A 96 12.48 -2.10 15.42
CA SER A 96 12.30 -0.73 15.96
C SER A 96 12.26 0.30 14.82
N ILE A 97 13.06 0.09 13.78
CA ILE A 97 13.07 0.92 12.57
C ILE A 97 11.78 0.76 11.77
N ALA A 98 11.34 -0.48 11.57
CA ALA A 98 10.12 -0.78 10.82
C ALA A 98 8.85 -0.34 11.57
N LEU A 99 8.85 -0.46 12.90
CA LEU A 99 7.77 0.10 13.70
C LEU A 99 7.82 1.62 13.72
N GLY A 100 8.98 2.26 13.68
CA GLY A 100 9.14 3.71 13.84
C GLY A 100 8.90 4.18 15.29
N ASN A 101 9.29 5.43 15.59
CA ASN A 101 9.16 5.99 16.95
C ASN A 101 8.50 7.37 17.00
N THR A 102 8.16 7.95 15.86
CA THR A 102 7.56 9.27 15.77
C THR A 102 6.40 9.22 14.79
N ALA A 103 5.18 9.12 15.33
CA ALA A 103 3.99 9.32 14.52
C ALA A 103 3.85 10.81 14.21
N THR A 104 3.76 11.17 12.94
CA THR A 104 3.54 12.56 12.54
C THR A 104 2.28 12.68 11.69
N LEU A 105 1.52 13.76 11.85
CA LEU A 105 0.34 14.01 11.01
C LEU A 105 0.66 14.04 9.50
N HIS A 106 1.95 14.19 9.15
CA HIS A 106 2.45 14.09 7.79
C HIS A 106 2.32 12.67 7.23
N ASP A 107 2.52 11.63 8.05
CA ASP A 107 2.48 10.23 7.62
C ASP A 107 1.04 9.80 7.32
N VAL A 108 0.06 10.22 8.14
CA VAL A 108 -1.38 10.11 7.82
C VAL A 108 -1.72 10.72 6.45
N LEU A 109 -1.16 11.90 6.14
CA LEU A 109 -1.41 12.58 4.88
C LEU A 109 -0.81 11.81 3.70
N MET A 110 0.39 11.25 3.88
CA MET A 110 1.04 10.41 2.87
C MET A 110 0.27 9.11 2.62
N TYR A 111 -0.32 8.50 3.65
CA TYR A 111 -1.21 7.35 3.49
C TYR A 111 -2.47 7.69 2.70
N ALA A 112 -3.07 8.86 2.97
CA ALA A 112 -4.22 9.34 2.20
C ALA A 112 -3.85 9.55 0.72
N ILE A 113 -2.68 10.14 0.43
CA ILE A 113 -2.18 10.33 -0.93
C ILE A 113 -1.89 8.99 -1.62
N GLY A 114 -1.22 8.06 -0.96
CA GLY A 114 -0.91 6.73 -1.49
C GLY A 114 -2.17 5.91 -1.80
N GLY A 115 -3.19 6.00 -0.94
CA GLY A 115 -4.49 5.38 -1.16
C GLY A 115 -5.25 6.00 -2.34
N VAL A 116 -5.24 7.34 -2.45
CA VAL A 116 -5.88 8.06 -3.57
C VAL A 116 -5.16 7.78 -4.89
N MET A 117 -3.83 7.79 -4.92
CA MET A 117 -3.06 7.42 -6.11
C MET A 117 -3.34 5.97 -6.53
N SER A 118 -3.34 5.02 -5.59
CA SER A 118 -3.63 3.62 -5.89
C SER A 118 -5.04 3.41 -6.44
N PHE A 119 -6.02 4.12 -5.88
CA PHE A 119 -7.39 4.12 -6.39
C PHE A 119 -7.50 4.79 -7.76
N GLY A 120 -6.83 5.92 -7.96
CA GLY A 120 -6.79 6.64 -9.24
C GLY A 120 -6.15 5.80 -10.34
N CYS A 121 -5.00 5.19 -10.07
CA CYS A 121 -4.35 4.24 -10.96
C CYS A 121 -5.27 3.06 -11.27
N ASP A 122 -5.99 2.52 -10.29
CA ASP A 122 -6.96 1.46 -10.59
C ASP A 122 -8.12 1.91 -11.47
N ALA A 123 -8.62 3.13 -11.26
CA ALA A 123 -9.66 3.71 -12.10
C ALA A 123 -9.17 3.98 -13.53
N LEU A 124 -7.89 4.32 -13.71
CA LEU A 124 -7.21 4.52 -14.99
C LEU A 124 -6.89 3.20 -15.71
N LEU A 125 -6.47 2.18 -14.96
CA LEU A 125 -6.14 0.84 -15.47
C LEU A 125 -7.38 -0.02 -15.71
N ARG A 126 -8.54 0.33 -15.15
CA ARG A 126 -9.82 -0.22 -15.60
C ARG A 126 -10.04 0.28 -17.02
N PRO A 127 -10.11 -0.62 -18.02
CA PRO A 127 -10.65 -0.23 -19.31
C PRO A 127 -12.01 0.40 -19.04
N ARG A 128 -12.25 1.62 -19.52
CA ARG A 128 -13.60 2.11 -19.69
C ARG A 128 -14.32 0.97 -20.38
N ARG A 129 -15.22 0.29 -19.67
CA ARG A 129 -16.16 -0.61 -20.33
C ARG A 129 -16.85 0.32 -21.29
N HIS A 130 -16.47 0.27 -22.57
CA HIS A 130 -17.25 0.86 -23.63
C HIS A 130 -18.66 0.43 -23.29
N ALA A 131 -19.53 1.42 -23.03
CA ALA A 131 -20.94 1.16 -22.97
C ALA A 131 -21.22 0.31 -24.20
N THR A 132 -21.70 -0.92 -23.99
CA THR A 132 -22.20 -1.75 -25.07
C THR A 132 -23.06 -0.82 -25.91
N PRO A 133 -22.74 -0.57 -27.19
CA PRO A 133 -23.62 0.21 -28.04
C PRO A 133 -24.98 -0.45 -27.92
N ALA A 134 -26.00 0.30 -27.50
CA ALA A 134 -27.36 -0.18 -27.49
C ALA A 134 -27.59 -0.80 -28.86
N ALA A 135 -27.88 -2.11 -28.88
CA ALA A 135 -28.21 -2.80 -30.12
C ALA A 135 -29.29 -1.97 -30.82
N PRO A 136 -29.15 -1.64 -32.11
CA PRO A 136 -30.24 -0.99 -32.82
C PRO A 136 -31.44 -1.93 -32.71
N LEU A 137 -32.53 -1.40 -32.15
CA LEU A 137 -33.84 -2.02 -32.24
C LEU A 137 -34.10 -2.17 -33.74
N VAL A 138 -33.99 -3.40 -34.24
CA VAL A 138 -34.52 -3.76 -35.55
C VAL A 138 -36.04 -3.73 -35.38
N ASP A 139 -36.67 -2.98 -36.30
CA ASP A 139 -38.09 -2.61 -36.32
C ASP A 139 -39.07 -3.78 -36.19
#